data_AF-A0A7V6KX10-F1
#
_entry.id   AF-A0A7V6KX10-F1
#
_cell.length_a   1.000
_cell.length_b   1.000
_cell.length_c   1.000
_cell.angle_alpha   90.00
_cell.angle_beta   90.00
_cell.angle_gamma   90.00
#
_symmetry.space_group_name_H-M   'P 1'
#
loop_
_entity.id
_entity.type
_entity.pdbx_description
1 polymer ?
#
loop_
_entity_poly.entity_id
_entity_poly.type
_entity_poly.pdbx_seq_one_letter_code
_entity_poly.pdbx_strand_id
1 'polypeptide(L)'
;MNKKEIYQLLEKGFFQQLLIFFDQNPGMVRKYVTMATLVQDEKIRRPAIEFFGFLAEKRGAVKPEFFRETMRRHLWGMNEESGNIDWSAPEIIGAIVSAQPKLFKEFAPVMIELALSEPVFHEGLLKAVKMMGAKDESLIEYHLPRLQELMIMNKGKGDY
;
A
#
# COMPACT_ATOMS: atom_id res chain seq x y z
N MET A 1 -3.26 13.49 -19.21
CA MET A 1 -4.24 12.57 -18.59
C MET A 1 -4.76 13.18 -17.30
N ASN A 2 -6.06 13.08 -17.02
CA ASN A 2 -6.69 13.63 -15.83
C ASN A 2 -7.08 12.52 -14.83
N LYS A 3 -7.60 12.90 -13.64
CA LYS A 3 -8.04 11.98 -12.59
C LYS A 3 -9.06 10.94 -13.10
N LYS A 4 -10.05 11.37 -13.89
CA LYS A 4 -11.14 10.50 -14.38
C LYS A 4 -10.61 9.40 -15.29
N GLU A 5 -9.68 9.74 -16.18
CA GLU A 5 -9.04 8.77 -17.08
C GLU A 5 -8.24 7.71 -16.31
N ILE A 6 -7.48 8.12 -15.28
CA ILE A 6 -6.77 7.15 -14.42
C ILE A 6 -7.72 6.19 -13.74
N TYR A 7 -8.83 6.70 -13.19
CA TYR A 7 -9.81 5.87 -12.49
C TYR A 7 -10.46 4.86 -13.43
N GLN A 8 -10.77 5.27 -14.66
CA GLN A 8 -11.29 4.35 -15.69
C GLN A 8 -10.28 3.27 -16.10
N LEU A 9 -8.99 3.62 -16.18
CA LEU A 9 -7.95 2.63 -16.49
C LEU A 9 -7.72 1.66 -15.33
N LEU A 10 -7.77 2.15 -14.08
CA LEU A 10 -7.72 1.31 -12.88
C LEU A 10 -8.90 0.34 -12.84
N GLU A 11 -10.12 0.84 -13.02
CA GLU A 11 -11.34 0.02 -13.04
C GLU A 11 -11.29 -1.09 -14.11
N LYS A 12 -10.70 -0.78 -15.27
CA LYS A 12 -10.52 -1.74 -16.37
C LYS A 12 -9.28 -2.65 -16.23
N GLY A 13 -8.43 -2.44 -15.22
CA GLY A 13 -7.18 -3.18 -15.03
C GLY A 13 -6.11 -2.92 -16.11
N PHE A 14 -6.16 -1.77 -16.81
CA PHE A 14 -5.25 -1.45 -17.91
C PHE A 14 -3.90 -0.91 -17.40
N PHE A 15 -3.21 -1.70 -16.57
CA PHE A 15 -1.99 -1.30 -15.88
C PHE A 15 -0.82 -0.98 -16.81
N GLN A 16 -0.73 -1.66 -17.96
CA GLN A 16 0.31 -1.35 -18.96
C GLN A 16 0.15 0.06 -19.54
N GLN A 17 -1.08 0.50 -19.77
CA GLN A 17 -1.34 1.86 -20.23
C GLN A 17 -1.02 2.88 -19.13
N LEU A 18 -1.44 2.60 -17.89
CA LEU A 18 -1.10 3.44 -16.73
C LEU A 18 0.42 3.53 -16.50
N LEU A 19 1.19 2.48 -16.79
CA LEU A 19 2.65 2.50 -16.70
C LEU A 19 3.29 3.45 -17.71
N ILE A 20 2.79 3.48 -18.95
CA ILE A 20 3.26 4.44 -19.97
C ILE A 20 3.05 5.86 -19.46
N PHE A 21 1.90 6.14 -18.87
CA PHE A 21 1.64 7.47 -18.29
C PHE A 21 2.47 7.75 -17.05
N PHE A 22 2.73 6.73 -16.23
CA PHE A 22 3.63 6.85 -15.09
C PHE A 22 5.04 7.25 -15.55
N ASP A 23 5.56 6.64 -16.60
CA ASP A 23 6.89 6.97 -17.13
C ASP A 23 6.99 8.41 -17.64
N GLN A 24 5.88 8.97 -18.13
CA GLN A 24 5.80 10.36 -18.57
C GLN A 24 5.63 11.36 -17.41
N ASN A 25 4.81 11.04 -16.41
CA ASN A 25 4.55 11.92 -15.27
C ASN A 25 4.31 11.12 -13.97
N PRO A 26 5.38 10.65 -13.30
CA PRO A 26 5.26 9.80 -12.11
C PRO A 26 4.51 10.47 -10.96
N GLY A 27 4.73 11.77 -10.76
CA GLY A 27 4.14 12.53 -9.65
C GLY A 27 2.62 12.66 -9.78
N MET A 28 2.12 12.93 -11.00
CA MET A 28 0.69 13.03 -11.26
C MET A 28 0.00 11.67 -11.13
N VAL A 29 0.61 10.61 -11.67
CA VAL A 29 0.05 9.26 -11.55
C VAL A 29 0.01 8.82 -10.09
N ARG A 30 1.11 8.95 -9.33
CA ARG A 30 1.09 8.67 -7.89
C ARG A 30 0.00 9.44 -7.17
N LYS A 31 -0.11 10.76 -7.39
CA LYS A 31 -1.15 11.58 -6.76
C LYS A 31 -2.55 11.02 -7.00
N TYR A 32 -2.90 10.74 -8.25
CA TYR A 32 -4.25 10.29 -8.58
C TYR A 32 -4.51 8.83 -8.21
N VAL A 33 -3.50 7.97 -8.26
CA VAL A 33 -3.62 6.58 -7.77
C VAL A 33 -3.76 6.56 -6.25
N THR A 34 -3.01 7.38 -5.50
CA THR A 34 -3.22 7.56 -4.04
C THR A 34 -4.65 8.05 -3.76
N MET A 35 -5.17 9.02 -4.51
CA MET A 35 -6.57 9.44 -4.34
C MET A 35 -7.56 8.31 -4.66
N ALA A 36 -7.20 7.38 -5.53
CA ALA A 36 -8.02 6.23 -5.89
C ALA A 36 -8.05 5.18 -4.78
N THR A 37 -7.03 5.07 -3.93
CA THR A 37 -7.06 4.13 -2.79
C THR A 37 -8.01 4.59 -1.67
N LEU A 38 -8.39 5.87 -1.66
CA LEU A 38 -9.27 6.47 -0.65
C LEU A 38 -10.76 6.43 -1.03
N VAL A 39 -11.11 5.92 -2.22
CA VAL A 39 -12.52 5.85 -2.64
C VAL A 39 -13.19 4.59 -2.08
N GLN A 40 -14.50 4.66 -1.83
CA GLN A 40 -15.29 3.54 -1.33
C GLN A 40 -15.55 2.45 -2.39
N ASP A 41 -15.49 2.81 -3.68
CA ASP A 41 -15.70 1.86 -4.77
C ASP A 41 -14.49 0.92 -4.91
N GLU A 42 -14.65 -0.32 -4.43
CA GLU A 42 -13.63 -1.37 -4.51
C GLU A 42 -13.23 -1.75 -5.95
N LYS A 43 -14.05 -1.44 -6.97
CA LYS A 43 -13.64 -1.61 -8.37
C LYS A 43 -12.53 -0.66 -8.77
N ILE A 44 -12.32 0.43 -8.02
CA ILE A 44 -11.27 1.41 -8.25
C ILE A 44 -10.18 1.29 -7.19
N ARG A 45 -10.59 1.21 -5.91
CA ARG A 45 -9.67 1.18 -4.76
C ARG A 45 -8.74 -0.02 -4.81
N ARG A 46 -9.26 -1.23 -5.01
CA ARG A 46 -8.43 -2.44 -5.05
C ARG A 46 -7.42 -2.41 -6.21
N PRO A 47 -7.80 -2.12 -7.47
CA PRO A 47 -6.83 -1.95 -8.54
C PRO A 47 -5.81 -0.83 -8.29
N ALA A 48 -6.15 0.22 -7.54
CA ALA A 48 -5.18 1.27 -7.18
C ALA A 48 -4.06 0.73 -6.28
N ILE A 49 -4.39 -0.09 -5.27
CA ILE A 49 -3.41 -0.77 -4.42
C ILE A 49 -2.57 -1.76 -5.23
N GLU A 50 -3.21 -2.59 -6.05
CA GLU A 50 -2.53 -3.55 -6.94
C GLU A 50 -1.58 -2.84 -7.91
N PHE A 51 -1.98 -1.66 -8.40
CA PHE A 51 -1.17 -0.88 -9.32
C PHE A 51 0.10 -0.32 -8.66
N PHE A 52 0.09 0.02 -7.37
CA PHE A 52 1.33 0.37 -6.65
C PHE A 52 2.34 -0.77 -6.62
N GLY A 53 1.88 -2.00 -6.36
CA GLY A 53 2.71 -3.20 -6.45
C GLY A 53 3.24 -3.41 -7.86
N PHE A 54 2.38 -3.30 -8.88
CA PHE A 54 2.78 -3.41 -10.29
C PHE A 54 3.82 -2.35 -10.70
N LEU A 55 3.65 -1.10 -10.27
CA LEU A 55 4.62 -0.02 -10.52
C LEU A 55 5.98 -0.36 -9.89
N ALA A 56 5.99 -0.81 -8.64
CA ALA A 56 7.21 -1.20 -7.94
C ALA A 56 7.88 -2.40 -8.62
N GLU A 57 7.11 -3.38 -9.09
CA GLU A 57 7.63 -4.52 -9.85
C GLU A 57 8.34 -4.05 -11.14
N LYS A 58 7.69 -3.17 -11.92
CA LYS A 58 8.20 -2.74 -13.24
C LYS A 58 9.25 -1.63 -13.20
N ARG A 59 9.27 -0.81 -12.15
CA ARG A 59 10.11 0.41 -12.08
C ARG A 59 10.90 0.54 -10.79
N GLY A 60 10.71 -0.33 -9.80
CA GLY A 60 11.40 -0.26 -8.51
C GLY A 60 12.93 -0.27 -8.63
N ALA A 61 13.48 -1.12 -9.50
CA ALA A 61 14.92 -1.18 -9.75
C ALA A 61 15.46 0.06 -10.51
N VAL A 62 14.64 0.67 -11.37
CA VAL A 62 15.04 1.80 -12.22
C VAL A 62 14.84 3.15 -11.50
N LYS A 63 13.86 3.22 -10.58
CA LYS A 63 13.47 4.44 -9.85
C LYS A 63 13.31 4.17 -8.35
N PRO A 64 14.30 3.58 -7.65
CA PRO A 64 14.13 3.15 -6.26
C PRO A 64 13.77 4.31 -5.32
N GLU A 65 14.41 5.48 -5.48
CA GLU A 65 14.13 6.65 -4.63
C GLU A 65 12.71 7.19 -4.79
N PHE A 66 12.08 7.02 -5.96
CA PHE A 66 10.68 7.41 -6.14
C PHE A 66 9.75 6.59 -5.24
N PHE A 67 9.99 5.29 -5.14
CA PHE A 67 9.18 4.39 -4.30
C PHE A 67 9.51 4.58 -2.81
N ARG A 68 10.79 4.80 -2.46
CA ARG A 68 11.18 5.15 -1.08
C ARG A 68 10.51 6.43 -0.62
N GLU A 69 10.55 7.49 -1.43
CA GLU A 69 9.89 8.75 -1.14
C GLU A 69 8.36 8.59 -1.05
N THR A 70 7.77 7.76 -1.90
CA THR A 70 6.34 7.44 -1.84
C THR A 70 5.98 6.77 -0.50
N MET A 71 6.72 5.74 -0.08
CA MET A 71 6.50 5.08 1.20
C MET A 71 6.77 5.99 2.40
N ARG A 72 7.82 6.84 2.37
CA ARG A 72 8.09 7.83 3.44
C ARG A 72 6.93 8.81 3.62
N ARG A 73 6.34 9.29 2.53
CA ARG A 73 5.15 10.16 2.59
C ARG A 73 3.97 9.48 3.25
N HIS A 74 3.72 8.21 2.91
CA HIS A 74 2.66 7.42 3.54
C HIS A 74 2.94 7.18 5.03
N LEU A 75 4.19 6.86 5.41
CA LEU A 75 4.59 6.74 6.82
C LEU A 75 4.41 8.04 7.60
N TRP A 76 4.72 9.20 7.00
CA TRP A 76 4.44 10.49 7.64
C TRP A 76 2.94 10.75 7.78
N GLY A 77 2.15 10.44 6.76
CA GLY A 77 0.68 10.56 6.81
C GLY A 77 0.02 9.64 7.84
N MET A 78 0.68 8.54 8.25
CA MET A 78 0.21 7.71 9.36
C MET A 78 0.33 8.38 10.73
N ASN A 79 1.23 9.37 10.86
CA ASN A 79 1.47 10.11 12.11
C ASN A 79 0.76 11.49 12.13
N GLU A 80 -0.05 11.82 11.11
CA GLU A 80 -0.75 13.11 11.07
C GLU A 80 -1.96 13.13 12.03
N GLU A 81 -1.89 13.97 13.07
CA GLU A 81 -2.97 14.21 14.03
C GLU A 81 -4.10 15.11 13.49
N SER A 82 -3.89 15.77 12.34
CA SER A 82 -4.80 16.79 11.79
C SER A 82 -6.05 16.24 11.08
N GLY A 83 -6.34 14.94 11.20
CA GLY A 83 -7.56 14.33 10.65
C GLY A 83 -7.49 13.92 9.17
N ASN A 84 -6.36 14.11 8.50
CA ASN A 84 -6.11 13.59 7.14
C ASN A 84 -5.31 12.27 7.18
N ILE A 85 -5.74 11.36 8.04
CA ILE A 85 -5.11 10.05 8.23
C ILE A 85 -5.07 9.31 6.89
N ASP A 86 -3.90 8.80 6.52
CA ASP A 86 -3.74 7.99 5.31
C ASP A 86 -4.15 6.53 5.54
N TRP A 87 -5.46 6.28 5.52
CA TRP A 87 -6.07 4.97 5.74
C TRP A 87 -5.47 3.85 4.88
N SER A 88 -4.95 4.18 3.69
CA SER A 88 -4.42 3.21 2.73
C SER A 88 -2.92 2.97 2.87
N ALA A 89 -2.23 3.73 3.71
CA ALA A 89 -0.77 3.69 3.83
C ALA A 89 -0.22 2.26 4.07
N PRO A 90 -0.75 1.44 5.01
CA PRO A 90 -0.27 0.07 5.19
C PRO A 90 -0.38 -0.77 3.92
N GLU A 91 -1.51 -0.70 3.20
CA GLU A 91 -1.74 -1.50 1.98
C GLU A 91 -0.84 -1.05 0.83
N ILE A 92 -0.66 0.27 0.65
CA ILE A 92 0.22 0.82 -0.38
C ILE A 92 1.67 0.39 -0.12
N ILE A 93 2.16 0.56 1.12
CA ILE A 93 3.52 0.18 1.50
C ILE A 93 3.68 -1.34 1.36
N GLY A 94 2.72 -2.13 1.85
CA GLY A 94 2.71 -3.58 1.73
C GLY A 94 2.77 -4.06 0.28
N ALA A 95 2.02 -3.44 -0.63
CA ALA A 95 2.05 -3.75 -2.06
C ALA A 95 3.42 -3.46 -2.69
N ILE A 96 4.03 -2.32 -2.37
CA ILE A 96 5.36 -1.94 -2.89
C ILE A 96 6.45 -2.88 -2.35
N VAL A 97 6.46 -3.15 -1.04
CA VAL A 97 7.44 -4.04 -0.40
C VAL A 97 7.30 -5.47 -0.91
N SER A 98 6.07 -5.99 -1.00
CA SER A 98 5.78 -7.32 -1.54
C SER A 98 6.24 -7.49 -2.99
N ALA A 99 6.14 -6.44 -3.81
CA ALA A 99 6.58 -6.48 -5.20
C ALA A 99 8.10 -6.50 -5.37
N GLN A 100 8.86 -5.86 -4.46
CA GLN A 100 10.32 -5.81 -4.50
C GLN A 100 10.94 -5.94 -3.09
N PRO A 101 10.84 -7.10 -2.42
CA PRO A 101 11.27 -7.26 -1.02
C PRO A 101 12.74 -6.89 -0.80
N LYS A 102 13.62 -7.29 -1.72
CA LYS A 102 15.06 -7.02 -1.61
C LYS A 102 15.40 -5.53 -1.65
N LEU A 103 14.60 -4.70 -2.32
CA LEU A 103 14.86 -3.27 -2.50
C LEU A 103 14.24 -2.41 -1.40
N PHE A 104 13.16 -2.89 -0.78
CA PHE A 104 12.28 -2.07 0.07
C PHE A 104 11.93 -2.69 1.43
N LYS A 105 12.51 -3.84 1.80
CA LYS A 105 12.24 -4.49 3.10
C LYS A 105 12.44 -3.59 4.31
N GLU A 106 13.25 -2.54 4.22
CA GLU A 106 13.49 -1.60 5.31
C GLU A 106 12.22 -0.86 5.77
N PHE A 107 11.18 -0.80 4.92
CA PHE A 107 9.92 -0.12 5.24
C PHE A 107 8.92 -1.01 5.99
N ALA A 108 9.04 -2.34 5.88
CA ALA A 108 8.13 -3.27 6.54
C ALA A 108 8.04 -3.09 8.06
N PRO A 109 9.16 -3.09 8.83
CA PRO A 109 9.07 -3.03 10.28
C PRO A 109 8.48 -1.72 10.79
N VAL A 110 8.86 -0.58 10.19
CA VAL A 110 8.34 0.74 10.60
C VAL A 110 6.86 0.85 10.29
N MET A 111 6.41 0.39 9.13
CA MET A 111 4.98 0.38 8.78
C MET A 111 4.17 -0.50 9.73
N ILE A 112 4.65 -1.70 10.04
CA ILE A 112 3.94 -2.63 10.93
C ILE A 112 3.82 -2.04 12.33
N GLU A 113 4.88 -1.44 12.88
CA GLU A 113 4.84 -0.85 14.22
C GLU A 113 3.84 0.32 14.33
N LEU A 114 3.87 1.23 13.36
CA LEU A 114 2.92 2.35 13.31
C LEU A 114 1.49 1.85 13.16
N ALA A 115 1.27 0.87 12.28
CA ALA A 115 -0.06 0.34 12.03
C ALA A 115 -0.60 -0.48 13.21
N LEU A 116 0.24 -1.19 13.97
CA LEU A 116 -0.19 -1.93 15.17
C LEU A 116 -0.66 -0.98 16.28
N SER A 117 -0.03 0.18 16.40
CA SER A 117 -0.31 1.16 17.45
C SER A 117 -1.67 1.85 17.29
N GLU A 118 -2.19 1.92 16.07
CA GLU A 118 -3.41 2.66 15.76
C GLU A 118 -4.49 1.75 15.14
N PRO A 119 -5.64 1.51 15.82
CA PRO A 119 -6.71 0.63 15.34
C PRO A 119 -7.22 0.94 13.94
N VAL A 120 -7.14 2.21 13.56
CA VAL A 120 -7.53 2.74 12.25
C VAL A 120 -6.82 2.04 11.08
N PHE A 121 -5.61 1.51 11.31
CA PHE A 121 -4.79 0.86 10.29
C PHE A 121 -4.87 -0.65 10.32
N HIS A 122 -5.55 -1.26 11.29
CA HIS A 122 -5.50 -2.72 11.50
C HIS A 122 -6.01 -3.51 10.29
N GLU A 123 -7.08 -3.07 9.63
CA GLU A 123 -7.59 -3.74 8.43
C GLU A 123 -6.55 -3.69 7.29
N GLY A 124 -6.00 -2.50 7.02
CA GLY A 124 -4.98 -2.32 5.99
C GLY A 124 -3.69 -3.09 6.29
N LEU A 125 -3.30 -3.14 7.57
CA LEU A 125 -2.15 -3.91 8.05
C LEU A 125 -2.32 -5.40 7.77
N LEU A 126 -3.48 -5.98 8.07
CA LEU A 126 -3.72 -7.41 7.84
C LEU A 126 -3.62 -7.77 6.35
N LYS A 127 -4.14 -6.90 5.47
CA LYS A 127 -4.00 -7.06 4.01
C LYS A 127 -2.52 -6.95 3.59
N ALA A 128 -1.81 -5.94 4.09
CA ALA A 128 -0.38 -5.74 3.82
C ALA A 128 0.49 -6.94 4.25
N VAL A 129 0.30 -7.43 5.47
CA VAL A 129 1.01 -8.58 6.03
C VAL A 129 0.73 -9.85 5.23
N LYS A 130 -0.52 -10.06 4.81
CA LYS A 130 -0.86 -11.19 3.93
C LYS A 130 -0.11 -11.11 2.59
N MET A 131 -0.05 -9.93 1.96
CA MET A 131 0.70 -9.74 0.72
C MET A 131 2.21 -9.93 0.90
N MET A 132 2.77 -9.42 1.99
CA MET A 132 4.21 -9.51 2.27
C MET A 132 4.62 -10.95 2.64
N GLY A 133 3.93 -11.58 3.58
CA GLY A 133 4.24 -12.94 4.03
C GLY A 133 4.11 -13.99 2.91
N ALA A 134 3.15 -13.81 2.00
CA ALA A 134 3.04 -14.67 0.81
C ALA A 134 4.21 -14.55 -0.18
N LYS A 135 5.04 -13.49 -0.06
CA LYS A 135 6.23 -13.30 -0.90
C LYS A 135 7.52 -13.65 -0.18
N ASP A 136 7.65 -13.24 1.07
CA ASP A 136 8.82 -13.45 1.90
C ASP A 136 8.40 -13.35 3.38
N GLU A 137 8.36 -14.49 4.06
CA GLU A 137 7.93 -14.58 5.47
C GLU A 137 8.83 -13.75 6.40
N SER A 138 10.11 -13.56 6.04
CA SER A 138 11.06 -12.77 6.85
C SER A 138 10.65 -11.29 6.97
N LEU A 139 9.77 -10.80 6.07
CA LEU A 139 9.23 -9.44 6.15
C LEU A 139 8.32 -9.20 7.36
N ILE A 140 7.72 -10.26 7.90
CA ILE A 140 6.74 -10.18 8.98
C ILE A 140 7.17 -10.93 10.24
N GLU A 141 8.19 -11.78 10.14
CA GLU A 141 8.65 -12.70 11.18
C GLU A 141 8.86 -12.01 12.54
N TYR A 142 9.55 -10.87 12.56
CA TYR A 142 9.81 -10.12 13.79
C TYR A 142 8.53 -9.69 14.52
N HIS A 143 7.46 -9.38 13.79
CA HIS A 143 6.19 -8.89 14.34
C HIS A 143 5.15 -10.01 14.50
N LEU A 144 5.47 -11.25 14.13
CA LEU A 144 4.50 -12.34 14.01
C LEU A 144 3.69 -12.58 15.30
N PRO A 145 4.25 -12.55 16.52
CA PRO A 145 3.46 -12.71 17.73
C PRO A 145 2.35 -11.66 17.88
N ARG A 146 2.67 -10.38 17.70
CA ARG A 146 1.69 -9.27 17.79
C ARG A 146 0.67 -9.32 16.65
N LEU A 147 1.10 -9.73 15.46
CA LEU A 147 0.20 -9.91 14.32
C LEU A 147 -0.80 -11.05 14.56
N GLN A 148 -0.38 -12.14 15.21
CA GLN A 148 -1.26 -13.24 15.58
C GLN A 148 -2.29 -12.81 16.63
N GLU A 149 -1.88 -12.05 17.65
CA GLU A 149 -2.80 -11.47 18.65
C GLU A 149 -3.87 -10.61 17.97
N LEU A 150 -3.46 -9.71 17.07
CA LEU A 150 -4.38 -8.88 16.30
C LEU A 150 -5.38 -9.72 15.47
N MET A 151 -4.89 -10.78 14.80
CA MET A 151 -5.75 -11.66 14.01
C MET A 151 -6.79 -12.41 14.86
N ILE A 152 -6.41 -12.83 16.08
CA ILE A 152 -7.33 -13.48 17.01
C ILE A 152 -8.40 -12.50 17.49
N MET A 153 -7.99 -11.28 17.89
CA MET A 153 -8.91 -10.24 18.34
C MET A 153 -9.90 -9.84 17.23
N ASN A 154 -9.46 -9.79 15.98
CA ASN A 154 -10.32 -9.41 14.86
C ASN A 154 -11.34 -10.51 14.50
N LYS A 155 -10.95 -11.79 14.61
CA LYS A 155 -11.89 -12.92 14.44
C LYS A 155 -12.99 -12.94 15.51
N GLY A 156 -12.68 -12.55 16.75
CA GLY A 156 -13.66 -12.48 17.84
C GLY A 156 -14.68 -11.32 17.74
N LYS A 157 -14.50 -10.39 16.79
CA LYS A 157 -15.42 -9.25 16.57
C LYS A 157 -16.45 -9.49 15.45
N GLY A 158 -16.39 -10.62 14.75
CA GLY A 158 -17.26 -10.96 13.62
C GLY A 158 -18.57 -11.68 13.97
N ASP A 159 -18.82 -11.99 15.25
CA ASP A 159 -19.93 -12.83 15.70
C ASP A 159 -20.96 -12.06 16.58
N TYR A 160 -21.36 -10.85 16.18
CA TYR A 160 -22.50 -10.12 16.77
C TYR A 160 -23.39 -9.46 15.72
#